data_AF-A0A0E4B8M2-F1
#
_entry.id   AF-A0A0E4B8M2-F1
#
_cell.length_a   1.000
_cell.length_b   1.000
_cell.length_c   1.000
_cell.angle_alpha   90.00
_cell.angle_beta   90.00
_cell.angle_gamma   90.00
#
_symmetry.space_group_name_H-M   'P 1'
#
loop_
_entity.id
_entity.type
_entity.pdbx_description
1 polymer ?
#
loop_
_entity_poly.entity_id
_entity_poly.type
_entity_poly.pdbx_seq_one_letter_code
_entity_poly.pdbx_strand_id
1 'polypeptide(L)'
;MEKFLSNQIIRQLNLLYNLKIISQTLPQVSTKVFGIITSQPPTPLMRKQKDPQKTIQLGYPSFFTKTTGKRLFFLDVNSLYPFCFVNKFPSKTSTSDPPKFTITLKATVIAPNFSRISHPLLSNESVNTFYTPQEINHLTKLGYTFEIIDQLRLPYKTDLFTDFIIHLFSRKKNHPRLIKHLLNSFYGKLISSENSSITSLTLQYMLSYSRTYTHMMMSDKTNTSFYTDTDSLTLQHPLKFKTSQKLGLYKNSISQSKFDIVDHIYITSPRNYRFATKNKRETKNIGNDHNLSHTESSNRKSMTINNKEVNSISTVEFIYN
;
A
#
# COMPACT_ATOMS: atom_id res chain seq x y z
N MET A 1 -12.47 -25.38 -1.11
CA MET A 1 -12.44 -24.60 -2.37
C MET A 1 -11.07 -23.98 -2.66
N GLU A 2 -10.38 -23.39 -1.66
CA GLU A 2 -9.06 -22.73 -1.84
C GLU A 2 -7.92 -23.63 -2.36
N LYS A 3 -7.82 -24.87 -1.87
CA LYS A 3 -6.80 -25.84 -2.35
C LYS A 3 -6.93 -26.13 -3.85
N PHE A 4 -8.15 -26.18 -4.37
CA PHE A 4 -8.42 -26.41 -5.79
C PHE A 4 -8.00 -25.21 -6.65
N LEU A 5 -8.34 -23.99 -6.21
CA LEU A 5 -7.95 -22.75 -6.87
C LEU A 5 -6.42 -22.57 -6.90
N SER A 6 -5.75 -22.88 -5.78
CA SER A 6 -4.28 -22.87 -5.67
C SER A 6 -3.63 -23.84 -6.67
N ASN A 7 -4.15 -25.06 -6.79
CA ASN A 7 -3.62 -26.05 -7.73
C ASN A 7 -3.80 -25.65 -9.20
N GLN A 8 -4.91 -25.01 -9.57
CA GLN A 8 -5.10 -24.47 -10.92
C GLN A 8 -4.14 -23.31 -11.22
N ILE A 9 -3.97 -22.38 -10.27
CA ILE A 9 -3.01 -21.28 -10.34
C ILE A 9 -1.59 -21.80 -10.57
N ILE A 10 -1.16 -22.80 -9.80
CA ILE A 10 0.16 -23.41 -9.91
C ILE A 10 0.36 -24.07 -11.28
N ARG A 11 -0.64 -24.78 -11.81
CA ARG A 11 -0.58 -25.39 -13.15
C ARG A 11 -0.41 -24.34 -14.25
N GLN A 12 -1.15 -23.23 -14.19
CA GLN A 12 -1.01 -22.13 -15.17
C GLN A 12 0.39 -21.48 -15.12
N LEU A 13 0.94 -21.29 -13.92
CA LEU A 13 2.31 -20.78 -13.76
C LEU A 13 3.36 -21.76 -14.28
N ASN A 14 3.14 -23.06 -14.07
CA ASN A 14 4.02 -24.10 -14.61
C ASN A 14 4.07 -24.04 -16.14
N LEU A 15 2.93 -23.85 -16.81
CA LEU A 15 2.87 -23.70 -18.26
C LEU A 15 3.56 -22.41 -18.73
N LEU A 16 3.32 -21.29 -18.02
CA LEU A 16 3.87 -19.97 -18.40
C LEU A 16 5.38 -19.84 -18.20
N TYR A 17 5.96 -20.58 -17.25
CA TYR A 17 7.37 -20.45 -16.85
C TYR A 17 8.16 -21.77 -16.92
N ASN A 18 7.57 -22.84 -17.44
CA ASN A 18 8.16 -24.17 -17.58
C ASN A 18 8.87 -24.69 -16.31
N LEU A 19 8.19 -24.61 -15.17
CA LEU A 19 8.79 -24.75 -13.83
C LEU A 19 9.01 -26.22 -13.37
N LYS A 20 8.71 -27.22 -14.22
CA LYS A 20 8.77 -28.67 -13.91
C LYS A 20 8.26 -29.00 -12.49
N ILE A 21 7.04 -28.54 -12.16
CA ILE A 21 6.53 -28.57 -10.78
C ILE A 21 5.95 -29.93 -10.40
N ILE A 22 6.57 -30.59 -9.42
CA ILE A 22 5.91 -31.59 -8.55
C ILE A 22 5.89 -30.97 -7.14
N SER A 23 4.69 -30.78 -6.58
CA SER A 23 4.39 -30.27 -5.23
C SER A 23 5.16 -29.03 -4.76
N GLN A 24 4.75 -27.82 -5.19
CA GLN A 24 5.30 -26.56 -4.66
C GLN A 24 4.20 -25.65 -4.12
N THR A 25 4.50 -24.88 -3.08
CA THR A 25 3.61 -23.84 -2.57
C THR A 25 3.71 -22.57 -3.43
N LEU A 26 2.66 -21.75 -3.45
CA LEU A 26 2.64 -20.50 -4.21
C LEU A 26 3.81 -19.54 -3.86
N PRO A 27 4.22 -19.39 -2.59
CA PRO A 27 5.45 -18.69 -2.23
C PRO A 27 6.71 -19.23 -2.94
N GLN A 28 6.91 -20.56 -2.97
CA GLN A 28 8.07 -21.18 -3.63
C GLN A 28 8.05 -20.94 -5.14
N VAL A 29 6.87 -21.09 -5.77
CA VAL A 29 6.68 -20.80 -7.19
C VAL A 29 7.04 -19.34 -7.49
N SER A 30 6.59 -18.42 -6.64
CA SER A 30 6.89 -17.00 -6.82
C SER A 30 8.38 -16.68 -6.73
N THR A 31 9.11 -17.30 -5.79
CA THR A 31 10.57 -17.12 -5.68
C THR A 31 11.31 -17.71 -6.87
N LYS A 32 10.85 -18.83 -7.42
CA LYS A 32 11.42 -19.41 -8.64
C LYS A 32 11.22 -18.51 -9.86
N VAL A 33 10.00 -17.99 -10.04
CA VAL A 33 9.71 -17.02 -11.11
C VAL A 33 10.57 -15.76 -10.96
N PHE A 34 10.75 -15.28 -9.72
CA PHE A 34 11.70 -14.20 -9.44
C PHE A 34 13.13 -14.55 -9.89
N GLY A 35 13.65 -15.73 -9.55
CA GLY A 35 14.99 -16.16 -9.95
C GLY A 35 15.16 -16.29 -11.47
N ILE A 36 14.13 -16.76 -12.18
CA ILE A 36 14.13 -16.83 -13.66
C ILE A 36 14.21 -15.44 -14.29
N ILE A 37 13.47 -14.47 -13.74
CA ILE A 37 13.38 -13.12 -14.31
C ILE A 37 14.61 -12.27 -13.96
N THR A 38 15.13 -12.43 -12.74
CA THR A 38 16.21 -11.56 -12.25
C THR A 38 17.61 -12.09 -12.52
N SER A 39 17.77 -13.39 -12.81
CA SER A 39 19.03 -14.05 -13.18
C SER A 39 20.26 -13.45 -12.49
N GLN A 40 20.21 -13.28 -11.17
CA GLN A 40 21.35 -12.80 -10.39
C GLN A 40 22.16 -13.98 -9.86
N PRO A 41 23.51 -13.89 -9.89
CA PRO A 41 24.36 -14.90 -9.27
C PRO A 41 24.08 -14.95 -7.75
N PRO A 42 24.25 -16.13 -7.11
CA PRO A 42 23.97 -16.32 -5.70
C PRO A 42 24.77 -15.31 -4.86
N THR A 43 24.07 -14.49 -4.08
CA THR A 43 24.72 -13.57 -3.15
C THR A 43 25.57 -14.34 -2.13
N PRO A 44 26.82 -13.92 -1.86
CA PRO A 44 27.64 -14.55 -0.84
C PRO A 44 26.99 -14.44 0.56
N LEU A 45 27.20 -15.50 1.36
CA LEU A 45 26.84 -15.54 2.77
C LEU A 45 27.69 -14.49 3.52
N MET A 46 27.03 -13.52 4.17
CA MET A 46 27.72 -12.62 5.10
C MET A 46 27.66 -13.17 6.52
N ARG A 47 28.72 -12.89 7.27
CA ARG A 47 28.81 -13.11 8.72
C ARG A 47 27.67 -12.39 9.43
N LYS A 48 27.14 -13.06 10.46
CA LYS A 48 26.00 -12.65 11.29
C LYS A 48 26.17 -11.21 11.80
N GLN A 49 25.49 -10.26 11.16
CA GLN A 49 25.21 -8.95 11.75
C GLN A 49 23.99 -9.16 12.66
N LYS A 50 23.98 -8.57 13.86
CA LYS A 50 22.86 -8.74 14.81
C LYS A 50 21.56 -8.31 14.12
N ASP A 51 20.61 -9.24 14.06
CA ASP A 51 19.30 -9.00 13.47
C ASP A 51 18.55 -7.90 14.25
N PRO A 52 17.77 -7.04 13.56
CA PRO A 52 16.79 -6.22 14.25
C PRO A 52 15.79 -7.14 14.95
N GLN A 53 15.80 -7.12 16.29
CA GLN A 53 15.06 -8.07 17.16
C GLN A 53 13.53 -7.89 17.19
N LYS A 54 12.93 -7.02 16.37
CA LYS A 54 11.49 -6.73 16.47
C LYS A 54 10.73 -7.14 15.21
N THR A 55 9.52 -7.65 15.46
CA THR A 55 8.47 -7.86 14.47
C THR A 55 8.27 -6.57 13.67
N ILE A 56 8.49 -6.65 12.36
CA ILE A 56 8.24 -5.53 11.46
C ILE A 56 6.73 -5.21 11.51
N GLN A 57 6.37 -4.03 12.00
CA GLN A 57 4.98 -3.57 11.98
C GLN A 57 4.60 -3.33 10.50
N LEU A 58 3.75 -4.21 9.96
CA LEU A 58 3.39 -4.19 8.55
C LEU A 58 2.31 -3.14 8.28
N GLY A 59 2.58 -2.30 7.28
CA GLY A 59 1.60 -1.41 6.65
C GLY A 59 1.41 -0.05 7.31
N TYR A 60 0.59 0.77 6.64
CA TYR A 60 0.10 2.04 7.17
C TYR A 60 -1.15 1.76 8.04
N PRO A 61 -1.23 2.31 9.27
CA PRO A 61 -2.38 2.07 10.14
C PRO A 61 -3.66 2.59 9.50
N SER A 62 -4.71 1.76 9.53
CA SER A 62 -6.03 2.18 9.08
C SER A 62 -6.54 3.31 9.99
N PHE A 63 -6.99 4.42 9.39
CA PHE A 63 -7.36 5.63 10.12
C PHE A 63 -8.61 6.26 9.53
N PHE A 64 -9.41 6.93 10.37
CA PHE A 64 -10.54 7.75 9.93
C PHE A 64 -10.65 9.04 10.72
N THR A 65 -11.06 10.09 10.01
CA THR A 65 -11.34 11.40 10.59
C THR A 65 -12.79 11.54 11.03
N LYS A 66 -13.69 10.73 10.46
CA LYS A 66 -15.14 10.80 10.66
C LYS A 66 -15.74 9.39 10.62
N THR A 67 -16.84 9.20 11.35
CA THR A 67 -17.57 7.92 11.41
C THR A 67 -18.66 7.82 10.34
N THR A 68 -19.15 8.95 9.80
CA THR A 68 -20.18 8.96 8.75
C THR A 68 -19.90 9.97 7.64
N GLY A 69 -20.16 9.58 6.39
CA GLY A 69 -19.87 10.40 5.23
C GLY A 69 -20.84 10.12 4.08
N LYS A 70 -21.01 11.09 3.18
CA LYS A 70 -21.92 11.01 2.02
C LYS A 70 -21.20 11.38 0.74
N ARG A 71 -21.65 10.83 -0.39
CA ARG A 71 -21.11 11.13 -1.73
C ARG A 71 -19.58 10.96 -1.80
N LEU A 72 -19.10 9.78 -1.41
CA LEU A 72 -17.68 9.47 -1.29
C LEU A 72 -17.16 8.71 -2.52
N PHE A 73 -15.96 9.07 -2.95
CA PHE A 73 -15.19 8.34 -3.95
C PHE A 73 -14.28 7.35 -3.22
N PHE A 74 -14.40 6.07 -3.57
CA PHE A 74 -13.52 5.04 -3.03
C PHE A 74 -12.40 4.76 -4.02
N LEU A 75 -11.18 5.04 -3.58
CA LEU A 75 -10.00 4.88 -4.39
C LEU A 75 -9.09 3.83 -3.77
N ASP A 76 -8.39 3.11 -4.62
CA ASP A 76 -7.44 2.08 -4.24
C ASP A 76 -6.19 2.22 -5.10
N VAL A 77 -5.01 2.14 -4.49
CA VAL A 77 -3.75 2.14 -5.23
C VAL A 77 -3.61 0.80 -5.92
N ASN A 78 -3.39 0.83 -7.23
CA ASN A 78 -3.24 -0.42 -7.96
C ASN A 78 -1.91 -1.10 -7.63
N SER A 79 -1.97 -2.08 -6.71
CA SER A 79 -0.82 -2.86 -6.24
C SER A 79 0.24 -2.00 -5.53
N LEU A 80 -0.13 -1.40 -4.38
CA LEU A 80 0.75 -0.54 -3.58
C LEU A 80 2.12 -1.16 -3.27
N TYR A 81 2.18 -2.34 -2.64
CA TYR A 81 3.47 -2.95 -2.29
C TYR A 81 4.31 -3.32 -3.52
N PRO A 82 3.75 -3.97 -4.58
CA PRO A 82 4.48 -4.14 -5.83
C PRO A 82 5.01 -2.83 -6.42
N PHE A 83 4.22 -1.76 -6.38
CA PHE A 83 4.68 -0.44 -6.81
C PHE A 83 5.86 0.06 -5.96
N CYS A 84 5.83 -0.14 -4.65
CA CYS A 84 6.93 0.22 -3.76
C CYS A 84 8.22 -0.57 -4.09
N PHE A 85 8.12 -1.80 -4.58
CA PHE A 85 9.27 -2.61 -5.02
C PHE A 85 9.97 -2.12 -6.29
N VAL A 86 9.41 -1.14 -7.00
CA VAL A 86 10.07 -0.51 -8.16
C VAL A 86 11.06 0.61 -7.74
N ASN A 87 11.19 0.87 -6.44
CA ASN A 87 12.11 1.89 -5.92
C ASN A 87 13.55 1.38 -5.72
N LYS A 88 14.38 2.26 -5.15
CA LYS A 88 15.77 1.98 -4.79
C LYS A 88 15.82 1.14 -3.52
N PHE A 89 16.58 0.04 -3.54
CA PHE A 89 16.76 -0.81 -2.37
C PHE A 89 18.23 -0.97 -1.99
N PRO A 90 18.54 -1.09 -0.69
CA PRO A 90 19.87 -1.43 -0.24
C PRO A 90 20.30 -2.78 -0.83
N SER A 91 21.57 -2.88 -1.16
CA SER A 91 22.17 -4.05 -1.79
C SER A 91 23.47 -4.43 -1.08
N LYS A 92 23.93 -5.66 -1.28
CA LYS A 92 25.21 -6.11 -0.70
C LYS A 92 26.43 -5.59 -1.47
N THR A 93 26.27 -5.31 -2.76
CA THR A 93 27.37 -4.96 -3.65
C THR A 93 27.02 -3.71 -4.45
N SER A 94 27.97 -2.78 -4.53
CA SER A 94 27.89 -1.70 -5.52
C SER A 94 28.29 -2.28 -6.87
N THR A 95 27.36 -2.33 -7.81
CA THR A 95 27.65 -2.76 -9.19
C THR A 95 27.86 -1.57 -10.14
N SER A 96 27.76 -0.33 -9.65
CA SER A 96 28.00 0.88 -10.44
C SER A 96 29.37 1.49 -10.16
N ASP A 97 29.96 2.06 -11.20
CA ASP A 97 31.11 2.95 -11.13
C ASP A 97 30.70 4.35 -11.64
N PRO A 98 30.69 5.41 -10.82
CA PRO A 98 31.04 5.43 -9.40
C PRO A 98 30.00 4.71 -8.51
N PRO A 99 30.42 4.26 -7.32
CA PRO A 99 29.54 3.54 -6.40
C PRO A 99 28.43 4.43 -5.85
N LYS A 100 27.18 3.97 -5.99
CA LYS A 100 25.98 4.69 -5.57
C LYS A 100 25.55 4.24 -4.18
N PHE A 101 25.38 5.19 -3.27
CA PHE A 101 25.00 4.94 -1.88
C PHE A 101 23.69 5.60 -1.48
N THR A 102 23.00 4.97 -0.53
CA THR A 102 21.85 5.51 0.21
C THR A 102 22.23 5.62 1.68
N ILE A 103 21.72 6.63 2.37
CA ILE A 103 21.98 6.88 3.79
C ILE A 103 20.70 6.62 4.56
N THR A 104 20.68 5.54 5.35
CA THR A 104 19.57 5.27 6.27
C THR A 104 19.91 5.90 7.61
N LEU A 105 19.01 6.72 8.17
CA LEU A 105 19.26 7.43 9.42
C LEU A 105 18.57 6.73 10.57
N LYS A 106 19.28 6.58 11.68
CA LYS A 106 18.70 6.27 12.98
C LYS A 106 18.51 7.60 13.70
N ALA A 107 17.28 7.93 14.04
CA ALA A 107 16.97 9.22 14.63
C ALA A 107 15.80 9.15 15.60
N THR A 108 15.80 10.02 16.61
CA THR A 108 14.59 10.37 17.35
C THR A 108 13.81 11.38 16.51
N VAL A 109 12.52 11.09 16.29
CA VAL A 109 11.64 11.96 15.50
C VAL A 109 10.76 12.78 16.43
N ILE A 110 10.84 14.10 16.31
CA ILE A 110 10.05 15.05 17.09
C ILE A 110 8.95 15.59 16.18
N ALA A 111 7.70 15.41 16.61
CA ALA A 111 6.54 15.86 15.86
C ALA A 111 6.39 17.39 15.90
N PRO A 112 5.91 18.02 14.82
CA PRO A 112 5.59 19.44 14.83
C PRO A 112 4.42 19.72 15.79
N ASN A 113 4.40 20.93 16.35
CA ASN A 113 3.32 21.39 17.22
C ASN A 113 1.98 21.58 16.47
N PHE A 114 1.99 21.50 15.14
CA PHE A 114 0.81 21.58 14.28
C PHE A 114 0.90 20.51 13.18
N SER A 115 -0.06 19.59 13.13
CA SER A 115 -0.26 18.72 11.98
C SER A 115 -1.74 18.39 11.84
N ARG A 116 -2.28 18.60 10.63
CA ARG A 116 -3.67 18.22 10.32
C ARG A 116 -3.85 16.70 10.29
N ILE A 117 -2.83 15.98 9.82
CA ILE A 117 -2.79 14.51 9.77
C ILE A 117 -1.39 14.08 10.19
N SER A 118 -1.27 13.62 11.42
CA SER A 118 -0.01 13.10 11.93
C SER A 118 0.47 11.95 11.07
N HIS A 119 1.75 12.00 10.67
CA HIS A 119 2.39 10.86 10.02
C HIS A 119 2.49 9.73 11.06
N PRO A 120 2.10 8.49 10.72
CA PRO A 120 2.27 7.37 11.63
C PRO A 120 3.76 7.08 11.74
N LEU A 121 4.34 7.54 12.84
CA LEU A 121 5.69 7.19 13.22
C LEU A 121 5.72 5.70 13.58
N LEU A 122 6.81 5.02 13.25
CA LEU A 122 7.08 3.71 13.81
C LEU A 122 7.18 3.90 15.33
N SER A 123 6.53 3.04 16.12
CA SER A 123 6.49 3.14 17.58
C SER A 123 7.87 3.55 18.15
N ASN A 124 7.91 4.70 18.83
CA ASN A 124 9.10 5.23 19.51
C ASN A 124 9.58 4.33 20.66
N GLU A 125 8.91 3.21 20.95
CA GLU A 125 9.28 2.25 21.98
C GLU A 125 10.54 1.43 21.64
N SER A 126 11.20 1.68 20.52
CA SER A 126 12.56 1.18 20.28
C SER A 126 13.50 2.28 19.86
N VAL A 127 14.57 2.41 20.62
CA VAL A 127 15.79 3.21 20.36
C VAL A 127 16.52 2.77 19.07
N ASN A 128 15.91 1.99 18.17
CA ASN A 128 16.54 1.33 17.01
C ASN A 128 15.75 1.48 15.69
N THR A 129 14.92 2.50 15.56
CA THR A 129 14.19 2.73 14.30
C THR A 129 15.08 3.41 13.26
N PHE A 130 15.20 2.78 12.09
CA PHE A 130 15.86 3.35 10.92
C PHE A 130 14.84 3.97 9.96
N TYR A 131 15.16 5.14 9.44
CA TYR A 131 14.35 5.92 8.51
C TYR A 131 15.07 6.02 7.16
N THR A 132 14.33 5.78 6.08
CA THR A 132 14.86 5.92 4.72
C THR A 132 15.03 7.41 4.36
N PRO A 133 15.91 7.75 3.40
CA PRO A 133 16.04 9.13 2.93
C PRO A 133 14.71 9.75 2.49
N GLN A 134 13.84 8.96 1.86
CA GLN A 134 12.54 9.42 1.36
C GLN A 134 11.58 9.74 2.49
N GLU A 135 11.54 8.90 3.53
CA GLU A 135 10.71 9.15 4.72
C GLU A 135 11.20 10.36 5.51
N ILE A 136 12.52 10.50 5.69
CA ILE A 136 13.11 11.71 6.31
C ILE A 136 12.70 12.96 5.54
N ASN A 137 12.94 13.00 4.21
CA ASN A 137 12.59 14.15 3.37
C ASN A 137 11.09 14.48 3.45
N HIS A 138 10.24 13.46 3.45
CA HIS A 138 8.79 13.65 3.59
C HIS A 138 8.42 14.24 4.96
N LEU A 139 8.93 13.66 6.04
CA LEU A 139 8.69 14.12 7.40
C LEU A 139 9.23 15.56 7.63
N THR A 140 10.41 15.90 7.10
CA THR A 140 10.93 17.29 7.13
C THR A 140 9.95 18.27 6.47
N LYS A 141 9.37 17.93 5.32
CA LYS A 141 8.37 18.77 4.65
C LYS A 141 7.08 18.97 5.46
N LEU A 142 6.79 18.03 6.35
CA LEU A 142 5.67 18.10 7.28
C LEU A 142 6.02 18.89 8.56
N GLY A 143 7.25 19.37 8.71
CA GLY A 143 7.70 20.14 9.87
C GLY A 143 8.26 19.30 11.02
N TYR A 144 8.46 17.99 10.82
CA TYR A 144 9.13 17.15 11.82
C TYR A 144 10.61 17.52 11.91
N THR A 145 11.15 17.44 13.13
CA THR A 145 12.58 17.61 13.41
C THR A 145 13.19 16.28 13.87
N PHE A 146 14.50 16.17 13.73
CA PHE A 146 15.23 14.91 13.93
C PHE A 146 16.46 15.15 14.80
N GLU A 147 16.63 14.28 15.78
CA GLU A 147 17.90 14.12 16.48
C GLU A 147 18.58 12.86 15.94
N ILE A 148 19.62 13.03 15.14
CA ILE A 148 20.32 11.92 14.48
C ILE A 148 21.20 11.20 15.52
N ILE A 149 20.96 9.91 15.70
CA ILE A 149 21.70 9.04 16.61
C ILE A 149 22.81 8.31 15.85
N ASP A 150 22.51 7.81 14.64
CA ASP A 150 23.45 7.03 13.84
C ASP A 150 23.08 7.09 12.35
N GLN A 151 24.00 6.71 11.47
CA GLN A 151 23.81 6.67 10.03
C GLN A 151 24.40 5.40 9.42
N LEU A 152 23.64 4.78 8.52
CA LEU A 152 24.07 3.59 7.78
C LEU A 152 24.16 3.91 6.30
N ARG A 153 25.39 3.90 5.77
CA ARG A 153 25.68 4.10 4.35
C ARG A 153 25.72 2.74 3.64
N LEU A 154 24.77 2.50 2.74
CA LEU A 154 24.63 1.24 2.01
C LEU A 154 24.69 1.47 0.50
N PRO A 155 25.33 0.59 -0.28
CA PRO A 155 25.16 0.63 -1.74
C PRO A 155 23.72 0.28 -2.10
N TYR A 156 23.16 0.86 -3.16
CA TYR A 156 21.79 0.58 -3.59
C TYR A 156 21.68 0.14 -5.05
N LYS A 157 20.62 -0.61 -5.35
CA LYS A 157 20.18 -0.94 -6.72
C LYS A 157 18.78 -0.39 -6.99
N THR A 158 18.53 0.03 -8.22
CA THR A 158 17.23 0.59 -8.68
C THR A 158 16.31 -0.45 -9.29
N ASP A 159 16.84 -1.60 -9.64
CA ASP A 159 16.24 -2.60 -10.53
C ASP A 159 16.08 -3.97 -9.86
N LEU A 160 16.39 -4.09 -8.56
CA LEU A 160 16.44 -5.37 -7.83
C LEU A 160 15.15 -6.21 -7.98
N PHE A 161 13.99 -5.56 -7.99
CA PHE A 161 12.69 -6.21 -8.18
C PHE A 161 11.95 -5.68 -9.41
N THR A 162 12.47 -4.66 -10.08
CA THR A 162 11.75 -3.89 -11.09
C THR A 162 11.32 -4.76 -12.25
N ASP A 163 12.23 -5.57 -12.80
CA ASP A 163 11.91 -6.46 -13.94
C ASP A 163 10.87 -7.50 -13.57
N PHE A 164 11.00 -8.10 -12.38
CA PHE A 164 10.02 -9.05 -11.86
C PHE A 164 8.63 -8.43 -11.71
N ILE A 165 8.55 -7.26 -11.07
CA ILE A 165 7.27 -6.56 -10.84
C ILE A 165 6.63 -6.14 -12.16
N ILE A 166 7.40 -5.47 -13.04
CA ILE A 166 6.89 -4.97 -14.33
C ILE A 166 6.45 -6.14 -15.22
N HIS A 167 7.25 -7.20 -15.29
CA HIS A 167 6.92 -8.40 -16.06
C HIS A 167 5.59 -9.00 -15.60
N LEU A 168 5.43 -9.24 -14.30
CA LEU A 168 4.19 -9.81 -13.76
C LEU A 168 3.01 -8.87 -13.93
N PHE A 169 3.20 -7.58 -13.65
CA PHE A 169 2.12 -6.59 -13.75
C PHE A 169 1.64 -6.41 -15.20
N SER A 170 2.52 -6.51 -16.19
CA SER A 170 2.14 -6.49 -17.61
C SER A 170 1.16 -7.61 -17.98
N ARG A 171 1.25 -8.76 -17.31
CA ARG A 171 0.37 -9.93 -17.48
C ARG A 171 -0.92 -9.85 -16.65
N LYS A 172 -1.04 -8.87 -15.75
CA LYS A 172 -2.19 -8.71 -14.84
C LYS A 172 -3.52 -8.51 -15.59
N LYS A 173 -3.50 -7.88 -16.77
CA LYS A 173 -4.71 -7.70 -17.60
C LYS A 173 -5.34 -9.05 -17.98
N ASN A 174 -4.51 -10.02 -18.36
CA ASN A 174 -4.96 -11.33 -18.82
C ASN A 174 -5.20 -12.30 -17.64
N HIS A 175 -4.45 -12.16 -16.55
CA HIS A 175 -4.51 -13.07 -15.40
C HIS A 175 -4.56 -12.32 -14.05
N PRO A 176 -5.59 -11.51 -13.78
CA PRO A 176 -5.59 -10.55 -12.66
C PRO A 176 -5.50 -11.21 -11.28
N ARG A 177 -6.26 -12.29 -11.05
CA ARG A 177 -6.24 -13.04 -9.78
C ARG A 177 -4.91 -13.74 -9.56
N LEU A 178 -4.43 -14.43 -10.60
CA LEU A 178 -3.17 -15.18 -10.58
C LEU A 178 -1.99 -14.27 -10.21
N ILE A 179 -1.84 -13.17 -10.96
CA ILE A 179 -0.74 -12.21 -10.75
C ILE A 179 -0.84 -11.56 -9.37
N LYS A 180 -2.05 -11.20 -8.90
CA LYS A 180 -2.26 -10.67 -7.55
C LYS A 180 -1.79 -11.66 -6.48
N HIS A 181 -2.18 -12.93 -6.58
CA HIS A 181 -1.77 -13.95 -5.63
C HIS A 181 -0.26 -14.20 -5.67
N LEU A 182 0.36 -14.21 -6.85
CA LEU A 182 1.80 -14.40 -6.98
C LEU A 182 2.57 -13.25 -6.31
N LEU A 183 2.22 -11.99 -6.61
CA LEU A 183 2.86 -10.81 -6.03
C LEU A 183 2.69 -10.74 -4.51
N ASN A 184 1.49 -11.03 -4.00
CA ASN A 184 1.24 -11.06 -2.56
C ASN A 184 2.01 -12.20 -1.87
N SER A 185 2.14 -13.36 -2.54
CA SER A 185 2.88 -14.51 -2.02
C SER A 185 4.39 -14.27 -2.02
N PHE A 186 4.90 -13.55 -3.01
CA PHE A 186 6.31 -13.12 -3.03
C PHE A 186 6.63 -12.28 -1.81
N TYR A 187 5.79 -11.27 -1.54
CA TYR A 187 5.94 -10.40 -0.39
C TYR A 187 5.85 -11.16 0.94
N GLY A 188 4.85 -12.03 1.11
CA GLY A 188 4.75 -12.88 2.30
C GLY A 188 5.94 -13.82 2.45
N LYS A 189 6.54 -14.27 1.34
CA LYS A 189 7.78 -15.07 1.38
C LYS A 189 8.96 -14.25 1.88
N LEU A 190 9.11 -13.01 1.41
CA LEU A 190 10.19 -12.12 1.87
C LEU A 190 10.12 -11.92 3.38
N ILE A 191 8.94 -11.61 3.93
CA ILE A 191 8.71 -11.44 5.38
C ILE A 191 9.04 -12.74 6.15
N SER A 192 8.52 -13.88 5.70
CA SER A 192 8.78 -15.16 6.38
C SER A 192 10.22 -15.67 6.22
N SER A 193 11.01 -15.06 5.33
CA SER A 193 12.41 -15.41 5.08
C SER A 193 13.41 -14.47 5.77
N GLU A 194 12.95 -13.70 6.77
CA GLU A 194 13.72 -12.74 7.58
C GLU A 194 14.84 -13.37 8.43
N ASN A 195 15.81 -14.01 7.77
CA ASN A 195 17.03 -14.53 8.39
C ASN A 195 18.28 -13.76 7.94
N SER A 196 18.14 -12.72 7.09
CA SER A 196 19.27 -11.92 6.63
C SER A 196 19.02 -10.42 6.79
N SER A 197 20.06 -9.69 7.23
CA SER A 197 20.01 -8.25 7.48
C SER A 197 19.55 -7.44 6.24
N ILE A 198 19.95 -7.86 5.04
CA ILE A 198 19.60 -7.15 3.80
C ILE A 198 18.12 -7.32 3.42
N THR A 199 17.53 -8.51 3.66
CA THR A 199 16.11 -8.76 3.39
C THR A 199 15.25 -7.93 4.34
N SER A 200 15.61 -7.88 5.62
CA SER A 200 14.93 -7.05 6.62
C SER A 200 14.99 -5.56 6.25
N LEU A 201 16.17 -5.05 5.88
CA LEU A 201 16.34 -3.67 5.40
C LEU A 201 15.53 -3.38 4.13
N THR A 202 15.46 -4.34 3.21
CA THR A 202 14.65 -4.22 1.99
C THR A 202 13.17 -4.09 2.33
N LEU A 203 12.66 -4.91 3.25
CA LEU A 203 11.27 -4.84 3.71
C LEU A 203 10.98 -3.51 4.41
N GLN A 204 11.90 -3.04 5.25
CA GLN A 204 11.78 -1.74 5.91
C GLN A 204 11.72 -0.60 4.89
N TYR A 205 12.56 -0.62 3.85
CA TYR A 205 12.52 0.35 2.76
C TYR A 205 11.18 0.32 2.02
N MET A 206 10.69 -0.87 1.68
CA MET A 206 9.41 -1.03 0.98
C MET A 206 8.26 -0.48 1.83
N LEU A 207 8.23 -0.79 3.12
CA LEU A 207 7.22 -0.29 4.05
C LEU A 207 7.31 1.22 4.23
N SER A 208 8.51 1.77 4.34
CA SER A 208 8.77 3.21 4.38
C SER A 208 8.19 3.90 3.14
N TYR A 209 8.45 3.37 1.94
CA TYR A 209 7.85 3.87 0.70
C TYR A 209 6.32 3.79 0.72
N SER A 210 5.77 2.67 1.18
CA SER A 210 4.31 2.52 1.26
C SER A 210 3.69 3.55 2.21
N ARG A 211 4.32 3.80 3.37
CA ARG A 211 3.80 4.71 4.38
C ARG A 211 3.89 6.16 3.92
N THR A 212 5.03 6.56 3.37
CA THR A 212 5.20 7.89 2.77
C THR A 212 4.19 8.11 1.65
N TYR A 213 4.04 7.14 0.75
CA TYR A 213 3.09 7.24 -0.35
C TYR A 213 1.65 7.41 0.17
N THR A 214 1.19 6.51 1.04
CA THR A 214 -0.16 6.58 1.63
C THR A 214 -0.40 7.89 2.40
N HIS A 215 0.58 8.37 3.18
CA HIS A 215 0.47 9.64 3.90
C HIS A 215 0.34 10.84 2.96
N MET A 216 1.13 10.88 1.88
CA MET A 216 1.00 11.91 0.85
C MET A 216 -0.40 11.91 0.23
N MET A 217 -0.99 10.74 0.02
CA MET A 217 -2.35 10.63 -0.50
C MET A 217 -3.40 11.16 0.48
N MET A 218 -3.22 10.87 1.77
CA MET A 218 -4.14 11.33 2.83
C MET A 218 -4.09 12.83 3.06
N SER A 219 -2.89 13.39 2.97
CA SER A 219 -2.59 14.77 3.34
C SER A 219 -2.78 15.75 2.19
N ASP A 220 -3.51 15.36 1.13
CA ASP A 220 -3.89 16.28 0.07
C ASP A 220 -4.71 17.44 0.68
N LYS A 221 -4.15 18.65 0.58
CA LYS A 221 -4.71 19.88 1.14
C LYS A 221 -6.09 20.21 0.58
N THR A 222 -6.40 19.71 -0.61
CA THR A 222 -7.63 20.06 -1.34
C THR A 222 -8.77 19.08 -1.11
N ASN A 223 -8.48 17.87 -0.63
CA ASN A 223 -9.46 16.80 -0.51
C ASN A 223 -8.99 15.78 0.53
N THR A 224 -9.14 16.15 1.80
CA THR A 224 -8.68 15.33 2.90
C THR A 224 -9.43 13.99 2.95
N SER A 225 -8.68 12.91 3.13
CA SER A 225 -9.27 11.58 3.20
C SER A 225 -10.15 11.40 4.42
N PHE A 226 -11.31 10.77 4.20
CA PHE A 226 -12.30 10.45 5.21
C PHE A 226 -11.90 9.20 6.02
N TYR A 227 -11.48 8.16 5.31
CA TYR A 227 -11.00 6.87 5.84
C TYR A 227 -9.92 6.31 4.94
N THR A 228 -8.90 5.70 5.54
CA THR A 228 -7.84 4.96 4.84
C THR A 228 -7.60 3.59 5.42
N ASP A 229 -7.21 2.67 4.55
CA ASP A 229 -6.78 1.33 4.93
C ASP A 229 -5.73 0.83 3.95
N THR A 230 -4.47 0.85 4.40
CA THR A 230 -3.28 0.38 3.69
C THR A 230 -3.07 1.06 2.33
N ASP A 231 -3.76 0.58 1.29
CA ASP A 231 -3.72 1.02 -0.10
C ASP A 231 -5.01 1.69 -0.58
N SER A 232 -6.04 1.72 0.26
CA SER A 232 -7.34 2.32 -0.05
C SER A 232 -7.57 3.61 0.72
N LEU A 233 -8.28 4.55 0.08
CA LEU A 233 -8.74 5.78 0.71
C LEU A 233 -10.12 6.20 0.21
N THR A 234 -10.77 7.07 0.96
CA THR A 234 -12.10 7.60 0.64
C THR A 234 -12.08 9.11 0.66
N LEU A 235 -12.61 9.72 -0.41
CA LEU A 235 -12.58 11.17 -0.62
C LEU A 235 -14.00 11.71 -0.80
N GLN A 236 -14.21 12.96 -0.40
CA GLN A 236 -15.49 13.63 -0.61
C GLN A 236 -15.62 14.23 -2.02
N HIS A 237 -14.48 14.57 -2.64
CA HIS A 237 -14.42 15.11 -3.99
C HIS A 237 -13.65 14.15 -4.92
N PRO A 238 -13.87 14.21 -6.25
CA PRO A 238 -13.04 13.47 -7.18
C PRO A 238 -11.62 14.07 -7.24
N LEU A 239 -10.62 13.24 -7.53
CA LEU A 239 -9.27 13.72 -7.79
C LEU A 239 -9.22 14.42 -9.16
N LYS A 240 -8.38 15.45 -9.28
CA LYS A 240 -8.21 16.19 -10.55
C LYS A 240 -7.64 15.33 -11.68
N PHE A 241 -6.91 14.27 -11.35
CA PHE A 241 -6.33 13.35 -12.32
C PHE A 241 -7.22 12.12 -12.56
N LYS A 242 -7.14 11.57 -13.77
CA LYS A 242 -7.91 10.38 -14.15
C LYS A 242 -7.44 9.15 -13.39
N THR A 243 -8.38 8.33 -12.95
CA THR A 243 -8.10 6.99 -12.42
C THR A 243 -7.52 6.10 -13.53
N SER A 244 -6.69 5.14 -13.15
CA SER A 244 -5.93 4.31 -14.09
C SER A 244 -5.66 2.92 -13.53
N GLN A 245 -5.60 1.94 -14.43
CA GLN A 245 -5.17 0.57 -14.14
C GLN A 245 -3.64 0.39 -14.20
N LYS A 246 -2.87 1.47 -14.35
CA LYS A 246 -1.39 1.39 -14.27
C LYS A 246 -0.93 1.16 -12.83
N LEU A 247 0.25 0.58 -12.69
CA LEU A 247 0.88 0.28 -11.39
C LEU A 247 1.06 1.56 -10.58
N GLY A 248 0.71 1.52 -9.29
CA GLY A 248 0.86 2.64 -8.36
C GLY A 248 -0.15 3.78 -8.54
N LEU A 249 -0.94 3.79 -9.61
CA LEU A 249 -1.98 4.80 -9.80
C LEU A 249 -3.29 4.41 -9.11
N TYR A 250 -4.09 5.42 -8.84
CA TYR A 250 -5.42 5.26 -8.26
C TYR A 250 -6.37 4.62 -9.25
N LYS A 251 -7.06 3.58 -8.82
CA LYS A 251 -8.25 3.05 -9.48
C LYS A 251 -9.46 3.30 -8.60
N ASN A 252 -10.62 3.51 -9.22
CA ASN A 252 -11.88 3.50 -8.49
C ASN A 252 -12.21 2.05 -8.11
N SER A 253 -12.27 1.75 -6.82
CA SER A 253 -12.51 0.37 -6.35
C SER A 253 -13.95 -0.08 -6.59
N ILE A 254 -14.87 0.86 -6.81
CA ILE A 254 -16.31 0.62 -7.01
C ILE A 254 -16.68 0.62 -8.49
N SER A 255 -15.76 0.99 -9.40
CA SER A 255 -15.98 1.04 -10.85
C SER A 255 -16.38 -0.28 -11.52
N GLN A 256 -16.28 -1.42 -10.84
CA GLN A 256 -16.85 -2.68 -11.33
C GLN A 256 -18.39 -2.70 -11.24
N SER A 257 -18.95 -1.88 -10.37
CA SER A 257 -20.37 -1.55 -10.34
C SER A 257 -20.62 -0.33 -11.23
N LYS A 258 -21.85 -0.16 -11.75
CA LYS A 258 -22.24 1.02 -12.57
C LYS A 258 -22.16 2.37 -11.83
N PHE A 259 -21.51 2.43 -10.68
CA PHE A 259 -21.50 3.56 -9.78
C PHE A 259 -20.07 4.04 -9.53
N ASP A 260 -19.88 5.35 -9.64
CA ASP A 260 -18.60 5.97 -9.35
C ASP A 260 -18.49 6.52 -7.93
N ILE A 261 -19.61 6.50 -7.17
CA ILE A 261 -19.75 7.21 -5.90
C ILE A 261 -20.56 6.37 -4.90
N VAL A 262 -20.11 6.36 -3.64
CA VAL A 262 -20.82 5.87 -2.47
C VAL A 262 -21.73 6.95 -1.91
N ASP A 263 -23.01 6.65 -1.78
CA ASP A 263 -24.00 7.57 -1.24
C ASP A 263 -23.83 7.85 0.24
N HIS A 264 -23.50 6.81 1.01
CA HIS A 264 -23.32 6.90 2.46
C HIS A 264 -22.32 5.86 2.95
N ILE A 265 -21.46 6.22 3.89
CA ILE A 265 -20.62 5.28 4.67
C ILE A 265 -20.91 5.45 6.16
N TYR A 266 -20.87 4.35 6.88
CA TYR A 266 -20.89 4.29 8.34
C TYR A 266 -19.75 3.39 8.82
N ILE A 267 -18.80 3.96 9.55
CA ILE A 267 -17.58 3.30 10.03
C ILE A 267 -17.74 3.05 11.52
N THR A 268 -17.71 1.77 11.91
CA THR A 268 -17.76 1.38 13.32
C THR A 268 -16.38 1.34 13.94
N SER A 269 -15.39 0.87 13.18
CA SER A 269 -14.00 0.76 13.61
C SER A 269 -13.10 0.56 12.39
N PRO A 270 -11.76 0.63 12.53
CA PRO A 270 -10.87 0.36 11.42
C PRO A 270 -11.21 -0.99 10.78
N ARG A 271 -11.30 -1.02 9.44
CA ARG A 271 -11.66 -2.19 8.62
C ARG A 271 -13.10 -2.72 8.77
N ASN A 272 -13.94 -2.05 9.55
CA ASN A 272 -15.34 -2.42 9.74
C ASN A 272 -16.23 -1.23 9.38
N TYR A 273 -16.86 -1.31 8.21
CA TYR A 273 -17.74 -0.26 7.74
C TYR A 273 -18.85 -0.79 6.83
N ARG A 274 -19.96 -0.06 6.82
CA ARG A 274 -21.10 -0.27 5.92
C ARG A 274 -21.16 0.89 4.96
N PHE A 275 -21.46 0.61 3.69
CA PHE A 275 -21.68 1.65 2.72
C PHE A 275 -22.89 1.36 1.83
N ALA A 276 -23.48 2.41 1.29
CA ALA A 276 -24.60 2.32 0.37
C ALA A 276 -24.23 2.99 -0.95
N THR A 277 -24.58 2.34 -2.06
CA THR A 277 -24.65 2.93 -3.40
C THR A 277 -26.12 2.96 -3.83
N LYS A 278 -26.46 3.72 -4.89
CA LYS A 278 -27.84 4.04 -5.29
C LYS A 278 -28.83 2.86 -5.23
N ASN A 279 -28.36 1.63 -5.50
CA ASN A 279 -29.21 0.45 -5.56
C ASN A 279 -28.80 -0.70 -4.60
N LYS A 280 -27.74 -0.54 -3.78
CA LYS A 280 -27.21 -1.62 -2.94
C LYS A 280 -26.58 -1.11 -1.64
N ARG A 281 -26.86 -1.80 -0.53
CA ARG A 281 -26.10 -1.69 0.72
C ARG A 281 -25.05 -2.79 0.76
N GLU A 282 -23.81 -2.42 1.05
CA GLU A 282 -22.69 -3.34 1.19
C GLU A 282 -22.07 -3.19 2.57
N THR A 283 -21.69 -4.32 3.19
CA THR A 283 -20.96 -4.33 4.45
C THR A 283 -19.58 -4.91 4.18
N LYS A 284 -18.53 -4.19 4.59
CA LYS A 284 -17.17 -4.69 4.59
C LYS A 284 -16.74 -4.93 6.02
N ASN A 285 -16.68 -6.20 6.40
CA ASN A 285 -16.10 -6.67 7.65
C ASN A 285 -14.91 -7.55 7.27
N ILE A 286 -13.73 -7.28 7.82
CA ILE A 286 -12.60 -8.21 7.69
C ILE A 286 -12.72 -9.22 8.84
N GLY A 287 -13.02 -10.48 8.50
CA GLY A 287 -13.15 -11.60 9.46
C GLY A 287 -14.42 -12.45 9.31
N ASN A 288 -15.44 -11.94 8.62
CA ASN A 288 -16.66 -12.70 8.26
C ASN A 288 -16.92 -12.50 6.76
N ASP A 289 -17.33 -13.57 6.08
CA ASP A 289 -17.68 -13.55 4.66
C ASP A 289 -18.62 -12.39 4.31
N HIS A 290 -18.45 -11.87 3.08
CA HIS A 290 -19.23 -10.78 2.52
C HIS A 290 -20.73 -11.09 2.52
N ASN A 291 -21.44 -10.73 3.59
CA ASN A 291 -22.88 -10.87 3.64
C ASN A 291 -23.55 -9.72 2.88
N LEU A 292 -24.01 -10.05 1.66
CA LEU A 292 -24.86 -9.23 0.82
C LEU A 292 -26.29 -9.30 1.35
N SER A 293 -26.88 -8.17 1.74
CA SER A 293 -28.33 -8.06 1.92
C SER A 293 -28.89 -7.03 0.94
N HIS A 294 -29.70 -7.50 0.00
CA HIS A 294 -30.53 -6.63 -0.83
C HIS A 294 -31.67 -6.11 0.04
N THR A 295 -31.77 -4.80 0.24
CA THR A 295 -32.95 -4.15 0.82
C THR A 295 -33.35 -2.94 -0.01
N GLU A 296 -34.66 -2.69 0.01
CA GLU A 296 -35.50 -1.96 -0.94
C GLU A 296 -35.06 -0.53 -1.34
N SER A 297 -35.65 -0.10 -2.46
CA SER A 297 -35.49 1.20 -3.12
C SER A 297 -35.56 2.38 -2.14
N SER A 298 -34.45 3.10 -1.98
CA SER A 298 -34.47 4.35 -1.23
C SER A 298 -35.11 5.46 -2.07
N ASN A 299 -36.33 5.86 -1.72
CA ASN A 299 -36.90 7.14 -2.16
C ASN A 299 -36.08 8.29 -1.56
N ARG A 300 -35.27 8.97 -2.36
CA ARG A 300 -34.61 10.22 -1.95
C ARG A 300 -35.30 11.41 -2.61
N LYS A 301 -35.65 12.40 -1.78
CA LYS A 301 -35.99 13.76 -2.23
C LYS A 301 -34.71 14.47 -2.67
N SER A 302 -34.70 14.99 -3.90
CA SER A 302 -33.68 15.94 -4.37
C SER A 302 -33.74 17.20 -3.52
N MET A 303 -32.59 17.68 -3.04
CA MET A 303 -32.50 18.96 -2.37
C MET A 303 -32.17 20.02 -3.41
N THR A 304 -33.02 21.03 -3.51
CA THR A 304 -32.83 22.18 -4.40
C THR A 304 -32.52 23.42 -3.59
N ILE A 305 -31.50 24.18 -4.01
CA ILE A 305 -31.26 25.55 -3.54
C ILE A 305 -31.44 26.44 -4.76
N ASN A 306 -32.30 27.46 -4.67
CA ASN A 306 -32.66 28.34 -5.79
C ASN A 306 -33.12 27.57 -7.04
N ASN A 307 -33.99 26.56 -6.86
CA ASN A 307 -34.50 25.69 -7.93
C ASN A 307 -33.44 24.93 -8.74
N LYS A 308 -32.19 24.89 -8.26
CA LYS A 308 -31.13 24.06 -8.84
C LYS A 308 -30.85 22.89 -7.92
N GLU A 309 -30.78 21.69 -8.49
CA GLU A 309 -30.46 20.48 -7.75
C GLU A 309 -29.03 20.58 -7.19
N VAL A 310 -28.90 20.38 -5.88
CA VAL A 310 -27.64 20.54 -5.17
C VAL A 310 -26.94 19.19 -5.02
N ASN A 311 -25.93 19.00 -5.88
CA ASN A 311 -25.11 17.80 -5.91
C ASN A 311 -24.07 17.73 -4.78
N SER A 312 -23.89 18.79 -3.98
CA SER A 312 -23.06 18.80 -2.76
C SER A 312 -23.28 20.07 -1.93
N ILE A 313 -23.23 19.95 -0.60
CA ILE A 313 -23.10 21.09 0.32
C ILE A 313 -21.72 20.98 0.97
N SER A 314 -20.95 22.06 0.93
CA SER A 314 -19.65 22.17 1.59
C SER A 314 -19.81 23.08 2.80
N THR A 315 -19.49 22.60 4.00
CA THR A 315 -19.35 23.44 5.19
C THR A 315 -17.95 24.05 5.19
N VAL A 316 -17.86 25.38 5.14
CA VAL A 316 -16.61 26.10 5.38
C VAL A 316 -16.62 26.51 6.85
N GLU A 317 -15.76 25.91 7.66
CA GLU A 317 -15.51 26.38 9.02
C GLU A 317 -14.54 27.55 8.97
N PHE A 318 -15.00 28.74 9.36
CA PHE A 318 -14.13 29.89 9.59
C PHE A 318 -13.53 29.75 10.99
N ILE A 319 -12.23 29.48 11.06
CA ILE A 319 -11.47 29.63 12.29
C ILE A 319 -11.05 31.11 12.35
N TYR A 320 -11.69 31.87 13.25
CA TYR A 320 -11.21 33.20 13.61
C TYR A 320 -10.02 33.03 14.57
N ASN A 321 -8.89 33.66 14.24
CA ASN A 321 -7.69 33.70 15.07
C ASN A 321 -7.92 34.49 16.36
#